data_AF-A0A947AE51-F1
#
_entry.id   AF-A0A947AE51-F1
#
_cell.length_a   1.000
_cell.length_b   1.000
_cell.length_c   1.000
_cell.angle_alpha   90.00
_cell.angle_beta   90.00
_cell.angle_gamma   90.00
#
_symmetry.space_group_name_H-M   'P 1'
#
loop_
_entity.id
_entity.type
_entity.pdbx_description
1 polymer ?
#
loop_
_entity_poly.entity_id
_entity_poly.type
_entity_poly.pdbx_seq_one_letter_code
_entity_poly.pdbx_strand_id
1 'polypeptide(L)'
;KKLGGGSQLWRTVSLQFSPDAIYWGTDSPQNKNHIFKLQWSSHQKEILLTVRNPFYYSCQDSNQNIYFSTTVERPEIDGSERYSEIWQLNSDNLPRKLVKWQKAGKKCYGEIHFAQGTPIENLLSFTPTNLKGHHYEALVAELSQL
;
A
#
# COMPACT_ATOMS: atom_id res chain seq x y z
N LYS A 1 4.68 -24.79 -16.03
CA LYS A 1 4.03 -23.45 -16.04
C LYS A 1 4.85 -22.53 -15.14
N LYS A 2 5.31 -21.36 -15.61
CA LYS A 2 5.97 -20.37 -14.74
C LYS A 2 4.90 -19.46 -14.12
N LEU A 3 4.86 -19.38 -12.79
CA LEU A 3 4.08 -18.34 -12.10
C LEU A 3 4.65 -16.97 -12.49
N GLY A 4 3.79 -15.98 -12.72
CA GLY A 4 4.24 -14.61 -13.00
C GLY A 4 4.62 -14.29 -14.45
N GLY A 5 5.38 -15.16 -15.12
CA GLY A 5 5.63 -15.11 -16.57
C GLY A 5 6.13 -13.77 -17.14
N GLY A 6 6.74 -12.89 -16.33
CA GLY A 6 7.16 -11.55 -16.74
C GLY A 6 6.04 -10.49 -16.78
N SER A 7 4.83 -10.81 -16.33
CA SER A 7 3.71 -9.88 -16.26
C SER A 7 3.94 -8.81 -15.19
N GLN A 8 3.67 -7.54 -15.53
CA GLN A 8 3.75 -6.41 -14.61
C GLN A 8 2.76 -6.53 -13.42
N LEU A 9 1.74 -7.38 -13.51
CA LEU A 9 0.82 -7.66 -12.40
C LEU A 9 1.49 -8.43 -11.24
N TRP A 10 2.68 -8.97 -11.48
CA TRP A 10 3.51 -9.64 -10.48
C TRP A 10 4.70 -8.81 -10.05
N ARG A 11 4.85 -7.59 -10.57
CA ARG A 11 5.82 -6.62 -10.05
C ARG A 11 5.29 -6.13 -8.72
N THR A 12 5.84 -6.71 -7.66
CA THR A 12 5.42 -6.51 -6.28
C THR A 12 6.57 -5.96 -5.47
N VAL A 13 6.21 -5.13 -4.50
CA VAL A 13 7.06 -4.69 -3.42
C VAL A 13 6.25 -4.84 -2.13
N SER A 14 6.89 -5.33 -1.07
CA SER A 14 6.28 -5.54 0.25
C SER A 14 5.11 -6.56 0.27
N LEU A 15 5.44 -7.86 0.15
CA LEU A 15 4.48 -8.97 0.29
C LEU A 15 3.98 -9.12 1.72
N GLN A 16 2.70 -9.43 1.88
CA GLN A 16 2.07 -9.69 3.19
C GLN A 16 1.43 -11.08 3.16
N PHE A 17 1.60 -11.82 4.26
CA PHE A 17 1.23 -13.23 4.33
C PHE A 17 0.11 -13.44 5.34
N SER A 18 -0.82 -14.33 4.99
CA SER A 18 -1.76 -14.92 5.93
C SER A 18 -1.67 -16.45 5.85
N PRO A 19 -2.26 -17.19 6.80
CA PRO A 19 -2.29 -18.65 6.73
C PRO A 19 -2.92 -19.20 5.43
N ASP A 20 -3.84 -18.45 4.82
CA ASP A 20 -4.65 -18.88 3.67
C ASP A 20 -4.30 -18.17 2.34
N ALA A 21 -3.56 -17.06 2.37
CA ALA A 21 -3.25 -16.27 1.19
C ALA A 21 -1.93 -15.47 1.24
N ILE A 22 -1.52 -14.96 0.07
CA ILE A 22 -0.59 -13.82 -0.06
C ILE A 22 -1.37 -12.59 -0.51
N TYR A 23 -0.98 -11.44 0.01
CA TYR A 23 -1.43 -10.14 -0.42
C TYR A 23 -0.27 -9.29 -0.92
N TRP A 24 -0.51 -8.53 -1.97
CA TRP A 24 0.49 -7.58 -2.43
C TRP A 24 -0.09 -6.42 -3.21
N GLY A 25 0.61 -5.29 -3.10
CA GLY A 25 0.44 -4.16 -3.99
C GLY A 25 1.36 -4.26 -5.20
N THR A 26 0.92 -3.76 -6.35
CA THR A 26 1.76 -3.68 -7.55
C THR A 26 2.45 -2.33 -7.72
N ASP A 27 3.56 -2.38 -8.45
CA ASP A 27 4.30 -1.23 -8.95
C ASP A 27 4.42 -1.32 -10.49
N SER A 28 3.41 -0.83 -11.20
CA SER A 28 3.43 -0.71 -12.65
C SER A 28 3.49 0.75 -13.06
N PRO A 29 4.52 1.17 -13.83
CA PRO A 29 4.68 2.56 -14.25
C PRO A 29 3.69 2.97 -15.36
N GLN A 30 3.22 1.99 -16.15
CA GLN A 30 2.38 2.26 -17.32
C GLN A 30 0.90 1.92 -17.05
N ASN A 31 0.63 0.91 -16.24
CA ASN A 31 -0.73 0.43 -15.98
C ASN A 31 -1.31 1.00 -14.69
N LYS A 32 -2.58 0.68 -14.42
CA LYS A 32 -3.14 0.84 -13.07
C LYS A 32 -2.45 -0.15 -12.13
N ASN A 33 -2.44 0.22 -10.87
CA ASN A 33 -1.87 -0.56 -9.79
C ASN A 33 -2.98 -1.20 -8.97
N HIS A 34 -2.66 -2.35 -8.39
CA HIS A 34 -3.63 -3.21 -7.76
C HIS A 34 -3.15 -3.70 -6.41
N ILE A 35 -4.10 -3.95 -5.52
CA ILE A 35 -3.91 -4.89 -4.42
C ILE A 35 -4.47 -6.23 -4.89
N PHE A 36 -3.63 -7.25 -4.85
CA PHE A 36 -4.01 -8.63 -5.15
C PHE A 36 -4.09 -9.47 -3.89
N LYS A 37 -4.97 -10.47 -3.93
CA LYS A 37 -4.99 -11.64 -3.05
C LYS A 37 -4.75 -12.89 -3.89
N LEU A 38 -3.86 -13.77 -3.44
CA LEU A 38 -3.68 -15.11 -4.00
C LEU A 38 -3.95 -16.13 -2.92
N GLN A 39 -4.99 -16.93 -3.08
CA GLN A 39 -5.29 -18.03 -2.15
C GLN A 39 -4.34 -19.20 -2.40
N TRP A 40 -3.78 -19.79 -1.34
CA TRP A 40 -2.84 -20.91 -1.45
C TRP A 40 -3.48 -22.17 -2.00
N SER A 41 -4.65 -22.53 -1.48
CA SER A 41 -5.33 -23.80 -1.77
C SER A 41 -5.81 -23.88 -3.22
N SER A 42 -6.38 -22.79 -3.73
CA SER A 42 -7.01 -22.73 -5.05
C SER A 42 -6.12 -22.11 -6.12
N HIS A 43 -5.03 -21.44 -5.72
CA HIS A 43 -4.23 -20.56 -6.58
C HIS A 43 -5.07 -19.49 -7.30
N GLN A 44 -6.26 -19.19 -6.79
CA GLN A 44 -7.11 -18.15 -7.34
C GLN A 44 -6.55 -16.79 -6.95
N LYS A 45 -6.39 -15.94 -7.97
CA LYS A 45 -5.93 -14.56 -7.82
C LYS A 45 -7.09 -13.61 -7.99
N GLU A 46 -7.27 -12.72 -7.04
CA GLU A 46 -8.34 -11.73 -6.98
C GLU A 46 -7.75 -10.32 -6.89
N ILE A 47 -8.37 -9.35 -7.58
CA ILE A 47 -8.06 -7.92 -7.44
C ILE A 47 -8.98 -7.36 -6.37
N LEU A 48 -8.41 -6.90 -5.25
CA LEU A 48 -9.17 -6.30 -4.15
C LEU A 48 -9.34 -4.78 -4.33
N LEU A 49 -8.32 -4.12 -4.90
CA LEU A 49 -8.34 -2.68 -5.12
C LEU A 49 -7.61 -2.33 -6.41
N THR A 50 -8.06 -1.28 -7.09
CA THR A 50 -7.37 -0.69 -8.24
C THR A 50 -7.22 0.81 -8.05
N VAL A 51 -5.99 1.31 -8.15
CA VAL A 51 -5.64 2.74 -8.06
C VAL A 51 -4.62 3.10 -9.13
N ARG A 52 -4.36 4.39 -9.36
CA ARG A 52 -3.32 4.80 -10.31
C ARG A 52 -1.92 4.63 -9.72
N ASN A 53 -1.72 5.04 -8.47
CA ASN A 53 -0.41 5.11 -7.83
C ASN A 53 0.11 3.73 -7.41
N PRO A 54 1.42 3.46 -7.53
CA PRO A 54 1.99 2.18 -7.08
C PRO A 54 1.96 2.05 -5.56
N PHE A 55 1.92 0.81 -5.08
CA PHE A 55 1.99 0.50 -3.65
C PHE A 55 3.41 0.08 -3.30
N TYR A 56 4.15 0.88 -2.54
CA TYR A 56 5.57 0.59 -2.23
C TYR A 56 5.77 -0.07 -0.88
N TYR A 57 4.94 0.30 0.10
CA TYR A 57 5.10 -0.15 1.47
C TYR A 57 3.81 -0.81 1.95
N SER A 58 3.98 -1.81 2.80
CA SER A 58 2.90 -2.46 3.51
C SER A 58 3.39 -2.96 4.86
N CYS A 59 2.47 -3.13 5.79
CA CYS A 59 2.72 -3.79 7.07
C CYS A 59 1.48 -4.57 7.50
N GLN A 60 1.65 -5.44 8.49
CA GLN A 60 0.56 -6.24 9.06
C GLN A 60 0.63 -6.16 10.58
N ASP A 61 -0.51 -5.87 11.22
CA ASP A 61 -0.61 -5.81 12.69
C ASP A 61 -0.79 -7.21 13.32
N SER A 62 -0.82 -7.25 14.66
CA SER A 62 -1.03 -8.50 15.40
C SER A 62 -2.41 -9.14 15.19
N ASN A 63 -3.37 -8.40 14.63
CA ASN A 63 -4.73 -8.86 14.32
C ASN A 63 -4.89 -9.30 12.86
N GLN A 64 -3.78 -9.43 12.12
CA GLN A 64 -3.76 -9.78 10.70
C GLN A 64 -4.41 -8.74 9.78
N ASN A 65 -4.67 -7.52 10.26
CA ASN A 65 -5.04 -6.42 9.39
C ASN A 65 -3.80 -6.00 8.60
N ILE A 66 -4.00 -5.77 7.31
CA ILE A 66 -2.92 -5.42 6.38
C ILE A 66 -3.10 -3.99 5.93
N TYR A 67 -2.01 -3.23 5.97
CA TYR A 67 -1.97 -1.85 5.54
C TYR A 67 -1.09 -1.74 4.31
N PHE A 68 -1.52 -0.96 3.33
CA PHE A 68 -0.77 -0.62 2.13
C PHE A 68 -0.68 0.89 2.00
N SER A 69 0.47 1.40 1.56
CA SER A 69 0.62 2.81 1.21
C SER A 69 0.92 3.00 -0.26
N THR A 70 0.26 3.97 -0.88
CA THR A 70 0.54 4.39 -2.26
C THR A 70 1.65 5.44 -2.31
N THR A 71 2.43 5.41 -3.38
CA THR A 71 3.53 6.36 -3.62
C THR A 71 3.17 7.32 -4.74
N VAL A 72 3.43 8.62 -4.53
CA VAL A 72 3.35 9.64 -5.57
C VAL A 72 4.73 9.85 -6.17
N GLU A 73 4.98 9.23 -7.32
CA GLU A 73 6.23 9.37 -8.05
C GLU A 73 6.33 10.75 -8.74
N ARG A 74 6.03 10.82 -10.05
CA ARG A 74 6.16 12.01 -10.89
C ARG A 74 4.87 12.26 -11.68
N PRO A 75 3.80 12.74 -11.01
CA PRO A 75 2.46 12.89 -11.60
C PRO A 75 2.43 13.72 -12.89
N GLU A 76 3.37 14.65 -13.06
CA GLU A 76 3.56 15.44 -14.27
C GLU A 76 4.14 14.67 -15.48
N ILE A 77 4.73 13.49 -15.26
CA ILE A 77 5.34 12.64 -16.30
C ILE A 77 4.47 11.40 -16.56
N ASP A 78 4.03 10.72 -15.50
CA ASP A 78 3.38 9.41 -15.57
C ASP A 78 1.84 9.50 -15.45
N GLY A 79 1.29 10.68 -15.18
CA GLY A 79 -0.14 10.88 -14.92
C GLY A 79 -0.62 10.18 -13.66
N SER A 80 0.26 9.96 -12.67
CA SER A 80 -0.09 9.47 -11.35
C SER A 80 -1.02 10.45 -10.65
N GLU A 81 -1.81 9.95 -9.70
CA GLU A 81 -2.54 10.83 -8.80
C GLU A 81 -1.56 11.57 -7.89
N ARG A 82 -1.94 12.79 -7.49
CA ARG A 82 -1.11 13.63 -6.62
C ARG A 82 -1.24 13.31 -5.13
N TYR A 83 -1.83 12.16 -4.78
CA TYR A 83 -2.12 11.79 -3.39
C TYR A 83 -1.47 10.46 -3.00
N SER A 84 -0.82 10.44 -1.85
CA SER A 84 -0.42 9.22 -1.16
C SER A 84 -1.52 8.86 -0.17
N GLU A 85 -1.82 7.58 -0.08
CA GLU A 85 -2.97 7.05 0.66
C GLU A 85 -2.55 5.84 1.49
N ILE A 86 -3.16 5.68 2.67
CA ILE A 86 -3.10 4.43 3.42
C ILE A 86 -4.42 3.68 3.22
N TRP A 87 -4.31 2.41 2.85
CA TRP A 87 -5.42 1.49 2.69
C TRP A 87 -5.30 0.35 3.68
N GLN A 88 -6.41 -0.05 4.28
CA GLN A 88 -6.53 -1.17 5.21
C GLN A 88 -7.35 -2.30 4.56
N LEU A 89 -6.88 -3.53 4.77
CA LEU A 89 -7.62 -4.76 4.57
C LEU A 89 -7.77 -5.47 5.91
N ASN A 90 -9.00 -5.84 6.26
CA ASN A 90 -9.29 -6.67 7.42
C ASN A 90 -9.71 -8.08 6.95
N SER A 91 -10.24 -8.89 7.86
CA SER A 91 -10.69 -10.26 7.58
C SER A 91 -11.71 -10.38 6.44
N ASP A 92 -12.52 -9.34 6.19
CA ASP A 92 -13.49 -9.31 5.09
C ASP A 92 -12.86 -9.01 3.71
N ASN A 93 -11.56 -8.69 3.67
CA ASN A 93 -10.81 -8.30 2.47
C ASN A 93 -11.38 -7.06 1.73
N LEU A 94 -12.24 -6.26 2.38
CA LEU A 94 -12.77 -5.04 1.79
C LEU A 94 -11.79 -3.88 2.02
N PRO A 95 -11.30 -3.22 0.95
CA PRO A 95 -10.35 -2.12 1.09
C PRO A 95 -11.01 -0.88 1.68
N ARG A 96 -10.42 -0.35 2.74
CA ARG A 96 -10.83 0.88 3.42
C ARG A 96 -9.70 1.90 3.35
N LYS A 97 -10.00 3.11 2.89
CA LYS A 97 -9.02 4.20 2.90
C LYS A 97 -9.02 4.85 4.26
N LEU A 98 -7.85 4.91 4.89
CA LEU A 98 -7.66 5.57 6.18
C LEU A 98 -7.14 6.99 5.96
N VAL A 99 -6.10 7.15 5.14
CA VAL A 99 -5.42 8.43 4.98
C VAL A 99 -5.36 8.83 3.51
N LYS A 100 -5.38 10.14 3.26
CA LYS A 100 -5.11 10.74 1.94
C LYS A 100 -4.41 12.09 2.07
N TRP A 101 -3.17 12.17 1.60
CA TRP A 101 -2.41 13.42 1.59
C TRP A 101 -1.83 13.76 0.22
N GLN A 102 -1.91 15.03 -0.14
CA GLN A 102 -1.40 15.53 -1.41
C GLN A 102 0.13 15.64 -1.36
N LYS A 103 0.84 15.41 -2.47
CA LYS A 103 2.28 15.69 -2.61
C LYS A 103 2.58 17.17 -2.38
N ALA A 104 3.65 17.47 -1.63
CA ALA A 104 4.06 18.83 -1.28
C ALA A 104 4.85 19.57 -2.38
N GLY A 105 5.27 18.88 -3.45
CA GLY A 105 5.92 19.49 -4.62
C GLY A 105 7.44 19.47 -4.61
N LYS A 106 8.11 18.78 -3.68
CA LYS A 106 9.57 18.59 -3.74
C LYS A 106 9.93 17.57 -4.83
N LYS A 107 11.16 17.66 -5.37
CA LYS A 107 11.74 16.77 -6.41
C LYS A 107 12.12 15.36 -5.91
N CYS A 108 11.38 14.82 -4.96
CA CYS A 108 11.48 13.43 -4.49
C CYS A 108 10.09 12.80 -4.51
N TYR A 109 9.97 11.50 -4.21
CA TYR A 109 8.66 10.84 -4.14
C TYR A 109 7.86 11.32 -2.93
N GLY A 110 6.53 11.20 -3.01
CA GLY A 110 5.61 11.45 -1.91
C GLY A 110 5.18 10.11 -1.34
N GLU A 111 5.60 9.77 -0.14
CA GLU A 111 5.49 8.39 0.36
C GLU A 111 4.99 8.38 1.81
N ILE A 112 4.52 7.21 2.24
CA ILE A 112 4.23 6.91 3.64
C ILE A 112 4.95 5.61 3.98
N HIS A 113 5.93 5.70 4.88
CA HIS A 113 6.74 4.57 5.33
C HIS A 113 6.18 4.04 6.64
N PHE A 114 5.87 2.75 6.74
CA PHE A 114 5.47 2.14 8.01
C PHE A 114 6.70 1.90 8.89
N ALA A 115 6.52 1.98 10.21
CA ALA A 115 7.56 1.58 11.15
C ALA A 115 7.93 0.10 10.97
N GLN A 116 9.20 -0.24 11.20
CA GLN A 116 9.63 -1.63 11.20
C GLN A 116 9.07 -2.37 12.43
N GLY A 117 8.79 -3.66 12.24
CA GLY A 117 8.19 -4.52 13.25
C GLY A 117 6.69 -4.70 13.03
N THR A 118 6.03 -5.32 14.02
CA THR A 118 4.59 -5.55 14.01
C THR A 118 3.89 -4.40 14.71
N PRO A 119 3.06 -3.60 14.01
CA PRO A 119 2.19 -2.63 14.66
C PRO A 119 1.35 -3.29 15.75
N ILE A 120 1.23 -2.61 16.87
CA ILE A 120 0.33 -3.04 17.94
C ILE A 120 -1.12 -2.76 17.53
N GLU A 121 -2.04 -3.55 18.09
CA GLU A 121 -3.46 -3.40 17.81
C GLU A 121 -3.94 -1.95 17.96
N ASN A 122 -4.74 -1.50 17.00
CA ASN A 122 -5.36 -0.17 16.92
C ASN A 122 -4.41 1.03 16.82
N LEU A 123 -3.09 0.82 16.72
CA LEU A 123 -2.12 1.91 16.55
C LEU A 123 -1.23 1.67 15.33
N LEU A 124 -1.13 2.70 14.49
CA LEU A 124 -0.28 2.66 13.30
C LEU A 124 0.79 3.74 13.43
N SER A 125 2.06 3.32 13.37
CA SER A 125 3.21 4.22 13.33
C SER A 125 3.75 4.31 11.91
N PHE A 126 3.91 5.52 11.39
CA PHE A 126 4.39 5.74 10.03
C PHE A 126 5.03 7.12 9.86
N THR A 127 5.79 7.28 8.77
CA THR A 127 6.52 8.51 8.43
C THR A 127 6.13 8.96 7.03
N PRO A 128 5.30 10.02 6.90
CA PRO A 128 5.07 10.68 5.62
C PRO A 128 6.31 11.46 5.15
N THR A 129 6.61 11.35 3.86
CA THR A 129 7.67 12.12 3.21
C THR A 129 7.10 12.90 2.03
N ASN A 130 7.33 14.22 2.00
CA ASN A 130 6.98 15.09 0.87
C ASN A 130 5.47 15.12 0.58
N LEU A 131 4.68 15.12 1.65
CA LEU A 131 3.24 15.28 1.62
C LEU A 131 2.87 16.63 2.26
N LYS A 132 1.77 17.25 1.82
CA LYS A 132 1.36 18.56 2.31
C LYS A 132 1.01 18.46 3.78
N GLY A 133 1.59 19.36 4.58
CA GLY A 133 1.45 19.34 6.04
C GLY A 133 2.32 18.31 6.75
N HIS A 134 3.02 17.42 6.02
CA HIS A 134 3.72 16.28 6.59
C HIS A 134 5.00 15.92 5.83
N HIS A 135 6.17 16.14 6.43
CA HIS A 135 7.45 15.79 5.81
C HIS A 135 8.50 15.44 6.84
N TYR A 136 8.95 14.19 6.83
CA TYR A 136 9.91 13.64 7.81
C TYR A 136 9.43 13.77 9.25
N GLU A 137 8.13 13.57 9.45
CA GLU A 137 7.51 13.49 10.77
C GLU A 137 7.23 12.04 11.10
N ALA A 138 7.49 11.62 12.34
CA ALA A 138 7.04 10.33 12.83
C ALA A 138 5.65 10.50 13.46
N LEU A 139 4.65 9.87 12.89
CA LEU A 139 3.27 9.89 13.37
C LEU A 139 2.92 8.54 13.98
N VAL A 140 2.20 8.59 15.10
CA VAL A 140 1.55 7.44 15.71
C VAL A 140 0.08 7.81 15.85
N ALA A 141 -0.80 7.03 15.23
CA ALA A 141 -2.22 7.33 15.20
C ALA A 141 -3.04 6.12 15.63
N GLU A 142 -4.10 6.38 16.39
CA GLU A 142 -5.16 5.40 16.62
C GLU A 142 -5.98 5.22 15.34
N LEU A 143 -6.30 3.99 14.97
CA LEU A 143 -7.08 3.70 13.74
C LEU A 143 -8.46 4.36 13.75
N SER A 144 -9.04 4.62 14.93
CA SER A 144 -10.32 5.33 15.10
C SER A 144 -10.25 6.82 14.75
N GLN A 145 -9.04 7.38 14.66
CA GLN A 145 -8.77 8.80 14.41
C GLN A 145 -8.28 9.08 12.98
N LEU A 146 -8.03 8.03 12.19
CA LEU A 146 -7.56 8.11 10.81
C LEU A 146 -8.72 8.25 9.82
#